data_AF-A0A7C1XRD2-F1
#
_entry.id   AF-A0A7C1XRD2-F1
#
_cell.length_a   1.000
_cell.length_b   1.000
_cell.length_c   1.000
_cell.angle_alpha   90.00
_cell.angle_beta   90.00
_cell.angle_gamma   90.00
#
_symmetry.space_group_name_H-M   'P 1'
#
loop_
_entity.id
_entity.type
_entity.pdbx_description
1 polymer ?
#
loop_
_entity_poly.entity_id
_entity_poly.type
_entity_poly.pdbx_seq_one_letter_code
_entity_poly.pdbx_strand_id
1 'polypeptide(L)' 'MIEEYPENQRGESCLILHTKEGRVIHIVCASKPEYLAIITAYLPATDQ' A
#
# COMPACT_ATOMS: atom_id res chain seq x y z
N MET A 1 8.99 -4.26 -2.53
CA MET A 1 9.56 -3.14 -1.76
C MET A 1 8.46 -2.62 -0.84
N ILE A 2 8.76 -2.34 0.42
CA ILE A 2 7.82 -1.74 1.39
C ILE A 2 8.37 -0.35 1.69
N GLU A 3 7.58 0.70 1.47
CA GLU A 3 7.97 2.10 1.69
C GLU A 3 7.20 2.65 2.89
N GLU A 4 7.87 3.25 3.88
CA GLU A 4 7.28 3.70 5.14
C GLU A 4 6.99 5.22 5.13
N TYR A 5 5.83 5.63 5.65
CA TYR A 5 5.43 7.04 5.77
C TYR A 5 5.18 7.42 7.24
N PRO A 6 6.23 7.73 8.02
CA PRO A 6 6.12 7.99 9.46
C PRO A 6 5.36 9.29 9.78
N GLU A 7 5.33 10.24 8.87
CA GLU A 7 4.72 11.57 9.08
C GLU A 7 3.25 11.64 8.65
N ASN A 8 2.67 10.53 8.18
CA ASN A 8 1.27 10.52 7.77
C ASN A 8 0.37 10.65 9.01
N GLN A 9 -0.52 11.65 9.04
CA GLN A 9 -1.43 11.94 10.17
C GLN A 9 -2.34 10.76 10.57
N ARG A 10 -2.37 9.70 9.73
CA ARG A 10 -3.12 8.46 9.91
C ARG A 10 -2.33 7.38 10.69
N GLY A 11 -1.09 7.67 11.10
CA GLY A 11 -0.15 6.76 11.77
C GLY A 11 0.83 6.08 10.80
N GLU A 12 1.71 5.23 11.33
CA GLU A 12 2.65 4.44 10.52
C GLU A 12 1.91 3.65 9.44
N SER A 13 2.26 3.92 8.20
CA SER A 13 1.67 3.29 7.02
C SER A 13 2.77 2.97 6.03
N CYS A 14 2.54 1.94 5.23
CA CYS A 14 3.45 1.55 4.17
C CYS A 14 2.75 1.22 2.86
N LEU A 15 3.46 1.44 1.76
CA LEU A 15 3.04 1.04 0.42
C LEU A 15 3.52 -0.39 0.15
N ILE A 16 2.59 -1.25 -0.26
CA ILE A 16 2.85 -2.59 -0.77
C ILE A 16 2.57 -2.58 -2.27
N LEU A 17 3.60 -2.96 -3.04
CA LEU A 17 3.50 -3.21 -4.48
C LEU A 17 3.48 -4.72 -4.72
N HIS A 18 2.46 -5.19 -5.42
CA HIS A 18 2.38 -6.56 -5.89
C HIS A 18 2.09 -6.61 -7.38
N THR A 19 2.79 -7.51 -8.08
CA THR A 19 2.62 -7.74 -9.52
C THR A 19 2.32 -9.21 -9.75
N LYS A 20 1.19 -9.49 -10.41
CA LYS A 20 0.82 -10.85 -10.84
C LYS A 20 0.31 -10.80 -12.27
N GLU A 21 0.84 -11.68 -13.13
CA GLU A 21 0.43 -11.80 -14.55
C GLU A 21 0.48 -10.46 -15.31
N GLY A 22 1.50 -9.63 -15.02
CA GLY A 22 1.66 -8.31 -15.64
C GLY A 22 0.72 -7.22 -15.10
N ARG A 23 -0.13 -7.54 -14.12
CA ARG A 23 -1.01 -6.58 -13.46
C ARG A 23 -0.44 -6.16 -12.12
N VAL A 24 -0.25 -4.84 -11.97
CA VAL A 24 0.24 -4.21 -10.74
C VAL A 24 -0.94 -3.81 -9.86
N ILE A 25 -0.81 -3.98 -8.56
CA ILE A 25 -1.71 -3.44 -7.54
C ILE A 25 -0.87 -2.67 -6.52
N HIS A 26 -1.25 -1.42 -6.26
CA HIS A 26 -0.70 -0.61 -5.19
C HIS A 26 -1.65 -0.59 -4.01
N ILE A 27 -1.14 -0.94 -2.83
CA ILE A 27 -1.92 -1.00 -1.60
C ILE A 27 -1.22 -0.13 -0.56
N VAL A 28 -1.94 0.85 -0.01
CA VAL A 28 -1.48 1.56 1.18
C VAL A 28 -2.15 0.92 2.39
N CYS A 29 -1.35 0.46 3.33
CA CYS A 29 -1.84 -0.16 4.55
C CYS A 29 -1.14 0.38 5.80
N ALA A 30 -1.77 0.22 6.95
CA ALA A 30 -1.16 0.45 8.25
C ALA A 30 -1.16 -0.85 9.05
N SER A 31 0.02 -1.22 9.56
CA SER A 31 0.14 -2.33 10.50
C SER A 31 -0.44 -1.90 11.85
N LYS A 32 -1.47 -2.60 12.33
CA LYS A 32 -2.00 -2.43 13.69
C LYS A 32 -1.74 -3.73 14.47
N PRO A 33 -1.66 -3.69 15.81
CA PRO A 33 -1.34 -4.87 16.61
C PRO A 33 -2.27 -6.07 16.38
N GLU A 34 -3.55 -5.81 16.10
CA GLU A 34 -4.57 -6.84 15.99
C GLU A 34 -4.99 -7.13 14.53
N TYR A 35 -4.70 -6.24 13.59
CA TYR A 35 -5.12 -6.37 12.20
C TYR A 35 -4.30 -5.49 11.25
N LEU A 36 -4.36 -5.80 9.96
CA LEU A 36 -3.83 -4.96 8.90
C LEU A 36 -4.94 -4.05 8.36
N ALA A 37 -4.80 -2.74 8.51
CA ALA A 37 -5.77 -1.79 7.96
C ALA A 37 -5.41 -1.48 6.50
N ILE A 38 -6.28 -1.84 5.55
CA ILE A 38 -6.15 -1.37 4.15
C ILE A 38 -6.76 0.03 4.08
N ILE A 39 -5.94 1.02 3.76
CA ILE A 39 -6.36 2.43 3.67
C ILE A 39 -6.89 2.71 2.26
N THR A 40 -6.15 2.28 1.24
CA THR A 40 -6.57 2.35 -0.16
C THR A 40 -5.88 1.27 -0.98
N ALA A 41 -6.56 0.79 -2.02
CA ALA A 41 -6.01 -0.09 -3.04
C ALA A 41 -6.39 0.47 -4.41
N TYR A 42 -5.41 0.64 -5.29
CA TYR A 42 -5.65 1.11 -6.64
C TYR A 42 -4.82 0.33 -7.65
N LEU A 43 -5.37 0.25 -8.85
CA LEU A 43 -4.71 -0.29 -10.03
C LEU A 43 -4.10 0.90 -10.76
N PRO A 44 -2.77 1.00 -10.86
CA PRO A 44 -2.16 2.00 -11.71
C PRO A 44 -2.61 1.78 -13.16
N ALA A 45 -2.82 2.87 -13.88
CA ALA A 45 -3.08 2.80 -15.30
C ALA A 45 -1.84 2.26 -16.02
N THR A 46 -2.05 1.56 -17.14
CA THR A 46 -0.99 0.87 -17.90
C THR A 46 0.01 1.82 -18.59
N ASP A 47 -0.19 3.13 -18.49
CA ASP A 47 0.55 4.19 -19.15
C ASP A 47 1.47 5.00 -18.22
N GLN A 48 1.73 4.51 -17.00
CA GLN A 48 2.64 5.12 -16.02
C GLN A 48 4.00 4.42 -15.96
#